data_AF-A0A0F4QLH1-F1
#
_entry.id   AF-A0A0F4QLH1-F1
#
_cell.length_a   1.000
_cell.length_b   1.000
_cell.length_c   1.000
_cell.angle_alpha   90.00
_cell.angle_beta   90.00
_cell.angle_gamma   90.00
#
_symmetry.space_group_name_H-M   'P 1'
#
loop_
_entity.id
_entity.type
_entity.pdbx_description
1 polymer ?
#
loop_
_entity_poly.entity_id
_entity_poly.type
_entity_poly.pdbx_seq_one_letter_code
_entity_poly.pdbx_strand_id
1 'polypeptide(L)'
;MDAVKLINNKQKLEPLKNLERQIIVRKVNDKKTYEACKHLGATHFQGDYFKAIQKVDKKGPSAEILTAKKIVSELRDDKANLDNVAKLINDNPYITYQLLRILNNPISGLPRKITDIREAIVMIGLEQIKKWAILISLSATKKQQNELFSSIVNRPSKVSTE
;
A
#
# COMPACT_ATOMS: atom_id res chain seq x y z
N MET A 1 -33.95 -14.85 0.66
CA MET A 1 -34.51 -14.94 -0.71
C MET A 1 -33.52 -14.31 -1.69
N ASP A 2 -33.34 -14.85 -2.89
CA ASP A 2 -32.44 -14.24 -3.88
C ASP A 2 -33.04 -12.96 -4.48
N ALA A 3 -32.22 -11.94 -4.73
CA ALA A 3 -32.67 -10.65 -5.27
C ALA A 3 -33.49 -10.78 -6.56
N VAL A 4 -33.05 -11.64 -7.49
CA VAL A 4 -33.75 -11.91 -8.75
C VAL A 4 -35.12 -12.57 -8.53
N LYS A 5 -35.20 -13.51 -7.58
CA LYS A 5 -36.46 -14.19 -7.24
C LYS A 5 -37.45 -13.25 -6.56
N LEU A 6 -36.95 -12.25 -5.81
CA LEU A 6 -37.77 -11.26 -5.13
C LEU A 6 -38.37 -10.24 -6.10
N ILE A 7 -37.60 -9.80 -7.10
CA ILE A 7 -38.08 -8.91 -8.16
C ILE A 7 -39.12 -9.60 -9.05
N ASN A 8 -38.90 -10.86 -9.43
CA ASN A 8 -39.83 -11.61 -10.29
C ASN A 8 -41.14 -12.02 -9.59
N ASN A 9 -41.16 -12.10 -8.26
CA ASN A 9 -42.36 -12.47 -7.49
C ASN A 9 -43.02 -11.28 -6.79
N LYS A 10 -42.91 -10.09 -7.38
CA LYS A 10 -43.46 -8.82 -6.85
C LYS A 10 -44.92 -8.92 -6.41
N GLN A 11 -45.75 -9.66 -7.15
CA GLN A 11 -47.18 -9.87 -6.85
C GLN A 11 -47.45 -10.79 -5.65
N LYS A 12 -46.54 -11.72 -5.31
CA LYS A 12 -46.68 -12.63 -4.16
C LYS A 12 -46.20 -12.01 -2.84
N LEU A 13 -45.57 -10.83 -2.90
CA LEU A 13 -44.98 -10.14 -1.74
C LEU A 13 -45.93 -9.11 -1.12
N GLU A 14 -46.96 -8.67 -1.84
CA GLU A 14 -48.01 -7.79 -1.30
C GLU A 14 -48.68 -8.36 -0.03
N PRO A 15 -49.09 -9.65 0.03
CA PRO A 15 -49.64 -10.22 1.26
C PRO A 15 -48.61 -10.44 2.37
N LEU A 16 -47.30 -10.43 2.06
CA LEU A 16 -46.23 -10.63 3.03
C LEU A 16 -45.77 -9.33 3.69
N LYS A 17 -46.12 -8.16 3.15
CA LYS A 17 -45.87 -6.85 3.80
C LYS A 17 -46.68 -6.66 5.08
N ASN A 18 -47.84 -7.31 5.19
CA ASN A 18 -48.70 -7.26 6.37
C ASN A 18 -48.24 -8.17 7.51
N LEU A 19 -47.27 -9.04 7.26
CA LEU A 19 -46.62 -9.82 8.30
C LEU A 19 -45.29 -9.11 8.58
N GLU A 20 -45.08 -8.60 9.79
CA GLU A 20 -43.84 -7.95 10.27
C GLU A 20 -42.64 -8.93 10.29
N ARG A 21 -42.38 -9.63 9.19
CA ARG A 21 -41.30 -10.61 9.08
C ARG A 21 -40.11 -9.93 8.43
N GLN A 22 -38.95 -10.14 9.05
CA GLN A 22 -37.69 -9.67 8.53
C GLN A 22 -37.32 -10.43 7.26
N ILE A 23 -37.23 -9.72 6.13
CA ILE A 23 -36.88 -10.32 4.84
C ILE A 23 -35.40 -10.05 4.56
N ILE A 24 -34.63 -11.13 4.37
CA ILE A 24 -33.22 -11.09 3.98
C ILE A 24 -33.08 -11.37 2.49
N VAL A 25 -32.43 -10.45 1.76
CA VAL A 25 -32.16 -10.54 0.33
C VAL A 25 -30.70 -10.87 0.08
N ARG A 26 -30.43 -11.94 -0.67
CA ARG A 26 -29.09 -12.40 -1.02
C ARG A 26 -28.74 -12.09 -2.48
N LYS A 27 -27.43 -12.00 -2.78
CA LYS A 27 -26.85 -11.69 -4.11
C LYS A 27 -27.20 -10.29 -4.64
N VAL A 28 -27.21 -9.28 -3.76
CA VAL A 28 -27.34 -7.88 -4.17
C VAL A 28 -25.98 -7.37 -4.65
N ASN A 29 -25.80 -7.31 -5.97
CA ASN A 29 -24.50 -6.97 -6.58
C ASN A 29 -24.45 -5.55 -7.16
N ASP A 30 -25.60 -4.89 -7.35
CA ASP A 30 -25.70 -3.57 -7.95
C ASP A 30 -26.58 -2.60 -7.13
N LYS A 31 -26.28 -1.30 -7.23
CA LYS A 31 -27.06 -0.23 -6.60
C LYS A 31 -28.54 -0.24 -7.02
N LYS A 32 -28.81 -0.48 -8.31
CA LYS A 32 -30.18 -0.57 -8.85
C LYS A 32 -30.98 -1.70 -8.20
N THR A 33 -30.33 -2.86 -8.03
CA THR A 33 -30.94 -4.05 -7.40
C THR A 33 -31.18 -3.83 -5.91
N TYR A 34 -30.28 -3.11 -5.23
CA TYR A 34 -30.47 -2.70 -3.84
C TYR A 34 -31.68 -1.79 -3.66
N GLU A 35 -31.79 -0.72 -4.47
CA GLU A 35 -32.91 0.24 -4.41
C GLU A 35 -34.25 -0.45 -4.69
N ALA A 36 -34.30 -1.30 -5.72
CA ALA A 36 -35.50 -2.08 -6.04
C ALA A 36 -35.93 -2.98 -4.88
N CYS A 37 -35.00 -3.70 -4.25
CA CYS A 37 -35.31 -4.58 -3.11
C CYS A 37 -35.72 -3.79 -1.86
N LYS A 38 -35.14 -2.60 -1.66
CA LYS A 38 -35.51 -1.68 -0.56
C LYS A 38 -36.94 -1.16 -0.71
N HIS A 39 -37.33 -0.74 -1.91
CA HIS A 39 -38.72 -0.32 -2.19
C HIS A 39 -39.75 -1.44 -2.01
N LEU A 40 -39.32 -2.69 -2.17
CA LEU A 40 -40.16 -3.87 -1.96
C LEU A 40 -40.33 -4.29 -0.49
N GLY A 41 -39.65 -3.61 0.45
CA GLY A 41 -39.78 -3.88 1.89
C GLY A 41 -38.77 -4.88 2.46
N ALA A 42 -37.65 -5.10 1.78
CA ALA A 42 -36.56 -5.92 2.33
C ALA A 42 -35.90 -5.23 3.54
N THR A 43 -35.67 -5.99 4.61
CA THR A 43 -35.09 -5.51 5.87
C THR A 43 -33.57 -5.66 5.90
N HIS A 44 -33.05 -6.76 5.34
CA HIS A 44 -31.62 -7.08 5.34
C HIS A 44 -31.12 -7.44 3.94
N PHE A 45 -29.85 -7.15 3.68
CA PHE A 45 -29.24 -7.33 2.36
C PHE A 45 -27.87 -7.99 2.49
N GLN A 46 -27.57 -8.90 1.57
CA GLN A 46 -26.29 -9.61 1.48
C GLN A 46 -25.91 -9.68 0.00
N GLY A 47 -24.70 -9.24 -0.37
CA GLY A 47 -24.21 -9.34 -1.74
C GLY A 47 -22.94 -8.55 -1.99
N ASP A 48 -22.39 -8.69 -3.18
CA ASP A 48 -21.07 -8.14 -3.51
C ASP A 48 -21.09 -6.60 -3.62
N TYR A 49 -22.28 -5.99 -3.77
CA TYR A 49 -22.46 -4.54 -3.71
C TYR A 49 -21.91 -3.93 -2.41
N PHE A 50 -22.10 -4.64 -1.29
CA PHE A 50 -21.65 -4.19 0.03
C PHE A 50 -20.19 -4.60 0.34
N LYS A 51 -19.61 -5.49 -0.46
CA LYS A 51 -18.20 -5.91 -0.29
C LYS A 51 -17.21 -4.95 -0.92
N ALA A 52 -17.69 -4.00 -1.72
CA ALA A 52 -16.85 -2.94 -2.25
C ALA A 52 -16.42 -2.03 -1.09
N ILE A 53 -15.29 -2.37 -0.46
CA ILE A 53 -14.37 -1.37 0.05
C ILE A 53 -14.25 -0.39 -1.11
N GLN A 54 -14.88 0.78 -0.99
CA GLN A 54 -14.78 1.82 -2.00
C GLN A 54 -13.27 1.95 -2.24
N LYS A 55 -12.83 1.60 -3.45
CA LYS A 55 -11.47 1.92 -3.87
C LYS A 55 -11.44 3.44 -3.85
N VAL A 56 -11.05 3.99 -2.70
CA VAL A 56 -10.72 5.39 -2.59
C VAL A 56 -9.53 5.49 -3.52
N ASP A 57 -9.76 6.01 -4.71
CA ASP A 57 -8.70 6.44 -5.60
C ASP A 57 -7.89 7.45 -4.78
N LYS A 58 -6.82 6.98 -4.14
CA LYS A 58 -5.87 7.83 -3.47
C LYS A 58 -5.17 8.62 -4.57
N LYS A 59 -5.82 9.69 -5.04
CA LYS A 59 -5.28 10.67 -5.97
C LYS A 59 -4.20 11.44 -5.23
N GLY A 60 -3.01 10.89 -5.19
CA GLY A 60 -1.87 11.52 -4.55
C GLY A 60 -0.63 10.62 -4.59
N PRO A 61 0.58 11.20 -4.57
CA PRO A 61 1.80 10.43 -4.41
C PRO A 61 1.73 9.62 -3.12
N SER A 62 2.20 8.38 -3.18
CA SER A 62 2.23 7.52 -2.00
C SER A 62 3.20 8.10 -0.94
N ALA A 63 3.02 7.73 0.33
CA ALA A 63 3.84 8.25 1.43
C ALA A 63 5.34 8.00 1.22
N GLU A 64 5.67 6.88 0.55
CA GLU A 64 7.03 6.51 0.16
C GLU A 64 7.62 7.51 -0.85
N ILE A 65 6.85 7.91 -1.87
CA ILE A 65 7.28 8.89 -2.88
C ILE A 65 7.53 10.26 -2.24
N LEU A 66 6.64 10.67 -1.32
CA LEU A 66 6.81 11.93 -0.58
C LEU A 66 8.07 11.91 0.29
N THR A 67 8.33 10.81 0.99
CA THR A 67 9.51 10.66 1.83
C THR A 67 10.79 10.65 0.98
N ALA A 68 10.78 9.94 -0.15
CA ALA A 68 11.90 9.93 -1.08
C ALA A 68 12.22 11.32 -1.63
N LYS A 69 11.21 12.13 -1.98
CA LYS A 69 11.43 13.53 -2.39
C LYS A 69 12.08 14.37 -1.29
N LYS A 70 11.69 14.19 -0.02
CA LYS A 70 12.33 14.86 1.11
C LYS A 70 13.79 14.46 1.26
N ILE A 71 14.09 13.16 1.15
CA ILE A 71 15.47 12.64 1.19
C ILE A 71 16.32 13.24 0.06
N VAL A 72 15.79 13.31 -1.17
CA VAL A 72 16.49 13.94 -2.30
C VAL A 72 16.74 15.42 -2.05
N SER A 73 15.79 16.13 -1.45
CA SER A 73 15.94 17.54 -1.09
C SER A 73 17.01 17.75 -0.02
N GLU A 74 17.04 16.90 1.01
CA GLU A 74 18.04 16.95 2.09
C GLU A 74 19.46 16.69 1.57
N LEU A 75 19.59 15.73 0.64
CA LEU A 75 20.87 15.33 0.03
C LEU A 75 21.31 16.24 -1.13
N ARG A 76 20.61 17.34 -1.37
CA ARG A 76 20.95 18.33 -2.40
C ARG A 76 21.90 19.40 -1.88
N ASP A 77 21.85 19.69 -0.59
CA ASP A 77 22.74 20.63 0.08
C ASP A 77 24.10 19.96 0.34
N ASP A 78 25.21 20.67 0.11
CA ASP A 78 26.56 20.18 0.40
C ASP A 78 26.79 19.97 1.91
N LYS A 79 25.89 20.48 2.77
CA LYS A 79 25.85 20.24 4.22
C LYS A 79 24.88 19.13 4.65
N ALA A 80 24.54 18.20 3.74
CA ALA A 80 23.61 17.12 4.03
C ALA A 80 23.92 16.40 5.36
N ASN A 81 22.96 16.42 6.28
CA ASN A 81 23.11 15.80 7.60
C ASN A 81 22.59 14.36 7.57
N LEU A 82 23.48 13.40 7.85
CA LEU A 82 23.14 11.97 7.98
C LEU A 82 22.00 11.74 8.97
N ASP A 83 21.97 12.47 10.08
CA ASP A 83 20.93 12.32 11.10
C ASP A 83 19.54 12.69 10.60
N ASN A 84 19.45 13.73 9.77
CA ASN A 84 18.18 14.13 9.17
C ASN A 84 17.70 13.07 8.18
N VAL A 85 18.61 12.53 7.36
CA VAL A 85 18.28 11.45 6.41
C VAL A 85 17.85 10.18 7.14
N ALA A 86 18.55 9.81 8.21
CA ALA A 86 18.20 8.67 9.05
C ALA A 86 16.82 8.83 9.68
N LYS A 87 16.50 10.04 10.16
CA LYS A 87 15.18 10.37 10.71
C LYS A 87 14.08 10.25 9.66
N LEU A 88 14.29 10.84 8.47
CA LEU A 88 13.34 10.76 7.34
C LEU A 88 13.05 9.31 6.93
N ILE A 89 14.07 8.45 6.96
CA ILE A 89 13.92 7.03 6.65
C ILE A 89 13.13 6.32 7.77
N ASN A 90 13.50 6.53 9.03
CA ASN A 90 12.84 5.94 10.21
C ASN A 90 11.35 6.30 10.31
N ASP A 91 10.98 7.54 9.97
CA ASP A 91 9.59 8.02 9.99
C ASP A 91 8.70 7.29 8.95
N ASN A 92 9.31 6.57 8.00
CA ASN A 92 8.60 5.78 7.00
C ASN A 92 8.89 4.26 7.16
N PRO A 93 7.97 3.50 7.78
CA PRO A 93 8.17 2.07 8.03
C PRO A 93 8.41 1.23 6.77
N TYR A 94 7.83 1.62 5.63
CA TYR A 94 8.03 0.91 4.37
C TYR A 94 9.48 1.07 3.88
N ILE A 95 9.97 2.31 3.80
CA ILE A 95 11.34 2.63 3.37
C ILE A 95 12.37 2.01 4.32
N THR A 96 12.15 2.12 5.64
CA THR A 96 12.96 1.48 6.68
C THR A 96 13.05 -0.03 6.49
N TYR A 97 11.90 -0.70 6.36
CA TYR A 97 11.86 -2.14 6.15
C TYR A 97 12.58 -2.55 4.86
N GLN A 98 12.38 -1.81 3.77
CA GLN A 98 13.05 -2.10 2.50
C GLN A 98 14.57 -2.00 2.65
N LEU A 99 15.07 -0.93 3.26
CA LEU A 99 16.48 -0.70 3.52
C LEU A 99 17.11 -1.88 4.29
N LEU A 100 16.53 -2.20 5.45
CA LEU A 100 17.01 -3.28 6.30
C LEU A 100 16.86 -4.66 5.67
N ARG A 101 15.78 -4.92 4.93
CA ARG A 101 15.55 -6.21 4.27
C ARG A 101 16.63 -6.53 3.24
N ILE A 102 17.03 -5.55 2.44
CA ILE A 102 18.04 -5.78 1.41
C ILE A 102 19.42 -5.94 2.05
N LEU A 103 19.75 -5.11 3.04
CA LEU A 103 21.01 -5.25 3.76
C LEU A 103 21.15 -6.60 4.48
N ASN A 104 20.07 -7.07 5.11
CA ASN A 104 20.04 -8.34 5.81
C ASN A 104 19.72 -9.55 4.91
N ASN A 105 19.78 -9.38 3.58
CA ASN A 105 19.61 -10.49 2.65
C ASN A 105 20.81 -11.46 2.82
N PRO A 106 20.62 -12.79 2.90
CA PRO A 106 21.71 -13.76 3.01
C PRO A 106 22.85 -13.59 1.99
N ILE A 107 22.56 -13.03 0.82
CA ILE A 107 23.53 -12.76 -0.25
C ILE A 107 24.57 -11.70 0.17
N SER A 108 24.25 -10.81 1.11
CA SER A 108 25.16 -9.74 1.55
C SER A 108 26.34 -10.22 2.39
N GLY A 109 26.32 -11.48 2.85
CA GLY A 109 27.44 -12.09 3.59
C GLY A 109 27.74 -11.43 4.95
N LEU A 110 26.81 -10.64 5.49
CA LEU A 110 27.03 -9.94 6.76
C LEU A 110 27.02 -10.91 7.96
N PRO A 111 28.01 -10.82 8.87
CA PRO A 111 28.11 -11.72 10.02
C PRO A 111 27.03 -11.46 11.08
N ARG A 112 26.41 -10.27 11.05
CA ARG A 112 25.32 -9.88 11.95
C ARG A 112 24.21 -9.16 11.21
N LYS A 113 23.01 -9.21 11.78
CA LYS A 113 21.87 -8.44 11.28
C LYS A 113 22.03 -6.96 11.64
N ILE A 114 21.78 -6.09 10.68
CA ILE A 114 21.67 -4.64 10.86
C ILE A 114 20.26 -4.32 11.32
N THR A 115 20.14 -3.63 12.45
CA THR A 115 18.86 -3.17 13.02
C THR A 115 18.75 -1.66 13.07
N ASP A 116 19.88 -0.95 12.96
CA ASP A 116 19.94 0.50 13.04
C ASP A 116 20.04 1.16 11.66
N ILE A 117 19.28 2.23 11.45
CA ILE A 117 19.24 2.93 10.16
C ILE A 117 20.46 3.81 9.93
N ARG A 118 21.07 4.38 10.98
CA ARG A 118 22.31 5.14 10.80
C ARG A 118 23.42 4.20 10.37
N GLU A 119 23.53 3.05 11.01
CA GLU A 119 24.47 2.00 10.63
C GLU A 119 24.27 1.57 9.17
N ALA A 120 23.03 1.31 8.77
CA ALA A 120 22.67 0.98 7.39
C ALA A 120 23.13 2.06 6.38
N ILE A 121 22.90 3.34 6.71
CA ILE A 121 23.29 4.48 5.85
C ILE A 121 24.81 4.61 5.79
N VAL A 122 25.52 4.42 6.89
CA VAL A 122 27.00 4.48 6.94
C VAL A 122 27.60 3.37 6.06
N MET A 123 27.04 2.16 6.12
CA MET A 123 27.54 1.03 5.32
C MET A 123 27.28 1.20 3.82
N ILE A 124 26.14 1.79 3.44
CA ILE A 124 25.77 2.00 2.02
C ILE A 124 26.38 3.28 1.44
N GLY A 125 26.48 4.33 2.26
CA GLY A 125 26.88 5.67 1.85
C GLY A 125 25.72 6.56 1.40
N LEU A 126 25.81 7.86 1.70
CA LEU A 126 24.78 8.86 1.39
C LEU A 126 24.52 9.00 -0.12
N GLU A 127 25.53 8.84 -0.96
CA GLU A 127 25.40 8.90 -2.42
C GLU A 127 24.50 7.78 -2.98
N GLN A 128 24.58 6.58 -2.41
CA GLN A 128 23.75 5.47 -2.85
C GLN A 128 22.32 5.62 -2.34
N ILE A 129 22.14 6.16 -1.13
CA ILE A 129 20.82 6.55 -0.60
C ILE A 129 20.19 7.64 -1.48
N LYS A 130 20.97 8.62 -1.94
CA LYS A 130 20.52 9.68 -2.86
C LYS A 130 19.99 9.10 -4.17
N LYS A 131 20.77 8.24 -4.83
CA LYS A 131 20.35 7.56 -6.07
C LYS A 131 19.08 6.75 -5.86
N TRP A 132 19.00 6.02 -4.75
CA TRP A 132 17.81 5.25 -4.41
C TRP A 132 16.58 6.13 -4.19
N ALA A 133 16.72 7.23 -3.45
CA ALA A 133 15.63 8.16 -3.20
C ALA A 133 15.14 8.82 -4.51
N ILE A 134 16.04 9.17 -5.44
CA ILE A 134 15.67 9.64 -6.78
C ILE A 134 14.85 8.58 -7.50
N LEU A 135 15.27 7.32 -7.50
CA LEU A 135 14.56 6.24 -8.16
C LEU A 135 13.17 5.98 -7.56
N ILE A 136 13.02 6.01 -6.23
CA ILE A 136 11.70 5.91 -5.59
C ILE A 136 10.82 7.09 -6.00
N SER A 137 11.38 8.31 -6.05
CA SER A 137 10.62 9.50 -6.42
C SER A 137 10.05 9.46 -7.84
N LEU A 138 10.71 8.71 -8.74
CA LEU A 138 10.33 8.51 -10.14
C LEU A 138 9.47 7.25 -10.38
N SER A 139 9.44 6.34 -9.41
CA SER A 139 8.73 5.05 -9.55
C SER A 139 7.21 5.23 -9.48
N ALA A 140 6.49 4.51 -10.36
CA ALA A 140 5.03 4.50 -10.36
C ALA A 140 4.44 3.41 -9.45
N THR A 141 5.21 2.36 -9.11
CA THR A 141 4.74 1.20 -8.34
C THR A 141 5.75 0.70 -7.31
N LYS A 142 5.24 0.12 -6.21
CA LYS A 142 6.03 -0.48 -5.13
C LYS A 142 6.94 -1.64 -5.59
N LYS A 143 6.54 -2.40 -6.61
CA LYS A 143 7.35 -3.50 -7.16
C LYS A 143 8.63 -2.97 -7.80
N GLN A 144 8.51 -1.94 -8.62
CA GLN A 144 9.64 -1.29 -9.30
C GLN A 144 10.64 -0.69 -8.30
N GLN A 145 10.16 -0.12 -7.19
CA GLN A 145 11.02 0.41 -6.12
C GLN A 145 11.96 -0.65 -5.53
N ASN A 146 11.46 -1.88 -5.35
CA ASN A 146 12.22 -2.97 -4.72
C ASN A 146 13.33 -3.50 -5.62
N GLU A 147 13.03 -3.69 -6.91
CA GLU A 147 14.01 -4.17 -7.90
C GLU A 147 15.14 -3.16 -8.06
N LEU A 148 14.82 -1.86 -8.16
CA LEU A 148 15.80 -0.79 -8.25
C LEU A 148 16.72 -0.73 -7.02
N PHE A 149 16.17 -0.86 -5.82
CA PHE A 149 16.98 -0.84 -4.61
C PHE A 149 17.94 -2.04 -4.53
N SER A 150 17.46 -3.24 -4.88
CA SER A 150 18.30 -4.44 -4.91
C SER A 150 19.49 -4.29 -5.88
N SER A 151 19.29 -3.61 -7.02
CA SER A 151 20.35 -3.38 -8.00
C SER A 151 21.45 -2.41 -7.51
N ILE A 152 21.10 -1.46 -6.63
CA ILE A 152 22.05 -0.51 -6.06
C ILE A 152 22.90 -1.19 -5.01
N VAL A 153 22.30 -2.04 -4.17
CA VAL A 153 23.00 -2.74 -3.08
C VAL A 153 23.82 -3.92 -3.61
N ASN A 154 23.32 -4.66 -4.61
CA ASN A 154 24.05 -5.78 -5.21
C ASN A 154 25.15 -5.34 -6.18
N ARG A 155 25.25 -4.05 -6.53
CA ARG A 155 26.41 -3.53 -7.22
C ARG A 155 27.50 -3.32 -6.16
N PRO A 156 28.57 -4.13 -6.12
CA PRO A 156 29.59 -3.97 -5.11
C PRO A 156 30.19 -2.55 -5.21
N SER A 157 30.23 -1.86 -4.07
CA SER A 157 31.08 -0.70 -3.87
C SER A 157 32.52 -1.13 -4.17
N LYS A 158 33.05 -0.75 -5.34
CA LYS A 158 34.49 -0.76 -5.56
C LYS A 158 35.12 0.20 -4.54
N VAL A 159 35.67 -0.31 -3.43
CA VAL A 159 36.81 0.32 -2.72
C VAL A 159 37.61 -0.77 -2.00
N SER A 160 38.93 -0.71 -2.23
CA SER A 160 40.06 -1.30 -1.49
C SER A 160 40.19 -2.83 -1.43
N THR A 161 41.00 -3.37 -2.36
CA THR A 161 42.29 -3.96 -1.97
C THR A 161 43.28 -3.79 -3.12
N GLU A 162 44.50 -3.51 -2.71
CA GLU A 162 45.74 -3.23 -3.46
C GLU A 162 46.07 -4.24 -4.55
#